data_AF-A0A015T2D2-F1
#
_entry.id   AF-A0A015T2D2-F1
#
_cell.length_a   1.000
_cell.length_b   1.000
_cell.length_c   1.000
_cell.angle_alpha   90.00
_cell.angle_beta   90.00
_cell.angle_gamma   90.00
#
_symmetry.space_group_name_H-M   'P 1'
#
loop_
_entity.id
_entity.type
_entity.pdbx_description
1 polymer ?
#
loop_
_entity_poly.entity_id
_entity_poly.type
_entity_poly.pdbx_seq_one_letter_code
_entity_poly.pdbx_strand_id
1 'polypeptide(L)'
;MLLLLLTLIGCSSNPKEIKITEEFSKSIQKYDEIANFSEGLARVKGVEGYGFIDRNGVEVILCSSIYDNVEHFSNGLAQVWKMDKGVGFINKDGVEIIPCGLKYDRIESFVDGLARVDKDMKYGFIDTQGREVIPLEYDYAENFSEGLAKVVRNDKWGMINKQGIEVVLCQYDKIGDFNEGMAIVSLNGKYGVVDALGKEIVSCKYDIIERFSEGVASFKNYGGDDGYIDKEGNEIINLGKRKMGGSFSGGLAIIHFLGEVKSKVGFIDLKGNEVIAPKYDYAQSFSEGLAVVEMNGRAGFIDMKGNEVISLEYESAFRFEEGLAMVKKNGRYGFIDKYGKEVIPLIYENIPYSFSDGLAKVKREGKWGYVNNQGEEVVACLYDDIASFSEGLARAEINGKYGFVDKYGNDTFDKKEDLQIEMKEKEIQDLENENMSQNYYIIQMGGKSGISNGKKDEIIPLIYDCIGYSIEDGRDDFFIVQVGGKMGVVNKEHKIIVPIQYDEVRYDKIMFHDFFMVEFQNKKGLYDKD
;
A
#
# COMPACT_ATOMS: atom_id res chain seq x y z
N MET A 1 -35.08 -43.47 3.23
CA MET A 1 -35.59 -42.28 3.94
C MET A 1 -34.57 -41.93 5.01
N LEU A 2 -34.14 -40.66 5.04
CA LEU A 2 -33.09 -40.05 5.89
C LEU A 2 -31.62 -40.37 5.55
N LEU A 3 -30.97 -39.42 4.88
CA LEU A 3 -29.55 -39.11 5.06
C LEU A 3 -29.39 -37.57 5.09
N LEU A 4 -28.60 -37.10 6.05
CA LEU A 4 -27.97 -35.78 6.23
C LEU A 4 -28.82 -34.52 6.48
N LEU A 5 -28.72 -34.03 7.72
CA LEU A 5 -28.41 -32.61 7.98
C LEU A 5 -27.15 -32.58 8.84
N LEU A 6 -26.01 -32.28 8.21
CA LEU A 6 -24.77 -31.86 8.85
C LEU A 6 -24.54 -30.43 8.36
N THR A 7 -25.07 -29.46 9.11
CA THR A 7 -24.76 -28.05 8.94
C THR A 7 -23.33 -27.82 9.41
N LEU A 8 -22.40 -27.72 8.46
CA LEU A 8 -21.10 -27.10 8.67
C LEU A 8 -21.33 -25.61 8.93
N ILE A 9 -21.39 -25.24 10.21
CA ILE A 9 -21.12 -23.87 10.65
C ILE A 9 -19.61 -23.69 10.52
N GLY A 10 -19.20 -22.94 9.51
CA GLY A 10 -17.80 -22.68 9.25
C GLY A 10 -17.62 -21.65 8.15
N CYS A 11 -17.83 -20.37 8.49
CA CYS A 11 -17.12 -19.27 7.84
C CYS A 11 -17.08 -18.09 8.81
N SER A 12 -15.89 -17.78 9.29
CA SER A 12 -15.57 -16.53 9.96
C SER A 12 -15.79 -15.38 8.98
N SER A 13 -16.99 -14.78 8.98
CA SER A 13 -17.19 -13.49 8.36
C SER A 13 -16.43 -12.46 9.19
N ASN A 14 -15.30 -11.99 8.69
CA ASN A 14 -14.71 -10.76 9.19
C ASN A 14 -15.77 -9.66 8.99
N PRO A 15 -16.29 -8.99 10.03
CA PRO A 15 -17.39 -8.02 9.90
C PRO A 15 -16.98 -6.71 9.20
N LYS A 16 -15.90 -6.71 8.40
CA LYS A 16 -15.25 -5.55 7.81
C LYS A 16 -15.23 -5.51 6.29
N GLU A 17 -15.42 -6.63 5.59
CA GLU A 17 -15.37 -6.63 4.12
C GLU A 17 -16.69 -6.13 3.54
N ILE A 18 -16.60 -5.03 2.79
CA ILE A 18 -17.71 -4.47 2.02
C ILE A 18 -17.88 -5.29 0.74
N LYS A 19 -19.11 -5.71 0.44
CA LYS A 19 -19.43 -6.47 -0.77
C LYS A 19 -20.01 -5.56 -1.83
N ILE A 20 -19.49 -5.68 -3.05
CA ILE A 20 -20.08 -5.02 -4.21
C ILE A 20 -21.36 -5.77 -4.60
N THR A 21 -22.50 -5.10 -4.49
CA THR A 21 -23.81 -5.59 -4.94
C THR A 21 -24.32 -4.72 -6.09
N GLU A 22 -25.34 -5.17 -6.81
CA GLU A 22 -25.98 -4.37 -7.86
C GLU A 22 -26.61 -3.09 -7.30
N GLU A 23 -27.24 -3.17 -6.13
CA GLU A 23 -27.82 -2.00 -5.45
C GLU A 23 -26.74 -0.99 -5.03
N PHE A 24 -25.63 -1.48 -4.46
CA PHE A 24 -24.48 -0.65 -4.12
C PHE A 24 -23.88 0.03 -5.36
N SER A 25 -23.70 -0.74 -6.43
CA SER A 25 -23.13 -0.23 -7.68
C SER A 25 -24.00 0.87 -8.29
N LYS A 26 -25.33 0.76 -8.20
CA LYS A 26 -26.28 1.79 -8.65
C LYS A 26 -26.29 3.02 -7.74
N SER A 27 -26.24 2.83 -6.43
CA SER A 27 -26.39 3.94 -5.47
C SER A 27 -25.25 4.95 -5.54
N ILE A 28 -24.07 4.50 -5.93
CA ILE A 28 -22.88 5.37 -6.01
C ILE A 28 -22.77 6.18 -7.31
N GLN A 29 -23.47 5.80 -8.39
CA GLN A 29 -23.32 6.45 -9.71
C GLN A 29 -23.81 7.91 -9.75
N LYS A 30 -24.51 8.37 -8.72
CA LYS A 30 -25.06 9.72 -8.62
C LYS A 30 -24.05 10.76 -8.08
N TYR A 31 -22.87 10.32 -7.64
CA TYR A 31 -21.88 11.19 -7.01
C TYR A 31 -20.78 11.59 -7.99
N ASP A 32 -20.38 12.86 -7.92
CA ASP A 32 -19.32 13.46 -8.73
C ASP A 32 -17.92 13.12 -8.20
N GLU A 33 -17.80 12.89 -6.89
CA GLU A 33 -16.56 12.45 -6.24
C GLU A 33 -16.86 11.42 -5.14
N ILE A 34 -15.97 10.44 -5.00
CA ILE A 34 -16.04 9.40 -3.95
C ILE A 34 -14.64 9.18 -3.39
N ALA A 35 -14.51 9.06 -2.07
CA ALA A 35 -13.26 8.70 -1.40
C ALA A 35 -13.25 7.22 -0.97
N ASN A 36 -12.07 6.72 -0.57
CA ASN A 36 -11.97 5.41 0.08
C ASN A 36 -12.81 5.36 1.37
N PHE A 37 -13.26 4.16 1.74
CA PHE A 37 -13.90 3.93 3.03
C PHE A 37 -12.92 4.17 4.18
N SER A 38 -13.40 4.80 5.24
CA SER A 38 -12.72 4.96 6.52
C SER A 38 -13.73 4.86 7.66
N GLU A 39 -13.46 3.96 8.59
CA GLU A 39 -14.34 3.54 9.67
C GLU A 39 -15.77 3.17 9.25
N GLY A 40 -15.90 2.50 8.10
CA GLY A 40 -17.16 2.04 7.52
C GLY A 40 -17.96 3.08 6.77
N LEU A 41 -17.44 4.31 6.59
CA LEU A 41 -18.08 5.37 5.82
C LEU A 41 -17.17 5.84 4.69
N ALA A 42 -17.73 6.13 3.51
CA ALA A 42 -17.01 6.77 2.41
C ALA A 42 -17.53 8.20 2.23
N ARG A 43 -16.60 9.17 2.13
CA ARG A 43 -16.95 10.54 1.77
C ARG A 43 -17.41 10.57 0.32
N VAL A 44 -18.52 11.24 0.07
CA VAL A 44 -19.07 11.46 -1.27
C VAL A 44 -19.34 12.95 -1.49
N LYS A 45 -19.34 13.35 -2.76
CA LYS A 45 -19.78 14.68 -3.18
C LYS A 45 -20.78 14.52 -4.31
N GLY A 46 -21.97 15.06 -4.12
CA GLY A 46 -22.97 15.18 -5.17
C GLY A 46 -23.26 16.65 -5.49
N VAL A 47 -24.29 16.88 -6.29
CA VAL A 47 -24.73 18.22 -6.74
C VAL A 47 -24.99 19.19 -5.58
N GLU A 48 -25.52 18.70 -4.46
CA GLU A 48 -25.89 19.53 -3.30
C GLU A 48 -24.74 19.76 -2.30
N GLY A 49 -23.60 19.07 -2.46
CA GLY A 49 -22.43 19.21 -1.59
C GLY A 49 -21.86 17.87 -1.11
N TYR A 50 -21.20 17.90 0.05
CA TYR A 50 -20.50 16.75 0.63
C TYR A 50 -21.39 15.96 1.60
N GLY A 51 -21.24 14.64 1.59
CA GLY A 51 -21.95 13.71 2.47
C GLY A 51 -21.13 12.44 2.73
N PHE A 52 -21.78 11.46 3.33
CA PHE A 52 -21.19 10.15 3.61
C PHE A 52 -22.16 9.02 3.29
N ILE A 53 -21.64 7.97 2.68
CA ILE A 53 -22.35 6.71 2.47
C ILE A 53 -21.80 5.62 3.38
N ASP A 54 -22.67 4.70 3.78
CA ASP A 54 -22.29 3.49 4.50
C ASP A 54 -21.79 2.40 3.55
N ARG A 55 -21.52 1.22 4.12
CA ARG A 55 -21.04 0.03 3.40
C ARG A 55 -22.04 -0.56 2.40
N ASN A 56 -23.30 -0.15 2.46
CA ASN A 56 -24.34 -0.55 1.50
C ASN A 56 -24.56 0.56 0.45
N GLY A 57 -23.78 1.65 0.51
CA GLY A 57 -23.96 2.82 -0.34
C GLY A 57 -25.20 3.63 0.02
N VAL A 58 -25.73 3.44 1.22
CA VAL A 58 -26.82 4.24 1.76
C VAL A 58 -26.22 5.50 2.34
N GLU A 59 -26.76 6.65 1.93
CA GLU A 59 -26.33 7.94 2.44
C GLU A 59 -26.77 8.12 3.89
N VAL A 60 -25.79 8.22 4.80
CA VAL A 60 -26.03 8.35 6.24
C VAL A 60 -25.91 9.79 6.73
N ILE A 61 -25.08 10.59 6.05
CA ILE A 61 -24.94 12.01 6.28
C ILE A 61 -25.15 12.68 4.92
N LEU A 62 -26.22 13.46 4.83
CA LEU A 62 -26.69 14.01 3.56
C LEU A 62 -25.68 14.99 2.97
N CYS A 63 -25.49 14.88 1.65
CA CYS A 63 -24.95 15.90 0.77
C CYS A 63 -25.78 17.18 0.92
N SER A 64 -25.46 17.96 1.93
CA SER A 64 -26.16 19.19 2.26
C SER A 64 -25.12 20.30 2.25
N SER A 65 -25.47 21.46 1.68
CA SER A 65 -24.58 22.63 1.60
C SER A 65 -24.33 23.29 2.98
N ILE A 66 -24.35 22.49 4.06
CA ILE A 66 -24.05 22.90 5.43
C ILE A 66 -22.55 23.14 5.59
N TYR A 67 -21.73 22.31 4.95
CA TYR A 67 -20.27 22.38 5.01
C TYR A 67 -19.71 22.58 3.61
N ASP A 68 -18.71 23.44 3.51
CA ASP A 68 -17.98 23.69 2.28
C ASP A 68 -16.97 22.58 1.98
N ASN A 69 -16.54 21.83 3.01
CA ASN A 69 -15.69 20.65 2.86
C ASN A 69 -15.83 19.72 4.07
N VAL A 70 -15.57 18.42 3.88
CA VAL A 70 -15.52 17.40 4.92
C VAL A 70 -14.36 16.43 4.66
N GLU A 71 -13.69 15.97 5.73
CA GLU A 71 -12.71 14.87 5.65
C GLU A 71 -13.34 13.50 5.90
N HIS A 72 -12.58 12.44 5.66
CA HIS A 72 -12.92 11.09 6.08
C HIS A 72 -13.05 10.97 7.62
N PHE A 73 -13.80 9.97 8.08
CA PHE A 73 -13.90 9.67 9.51
C PHE A 73 -12.61 9.06 10.05
N SER A 74 -12.17 9.54 11.21
CA SER A 74 -11.05 9.02 11.99
C SER A 74 -11.30 9.25 13.48
N ASN A 75 -11.07 8.21 14.29
CA ASN A 75 -11.41 8.19 15.72
C ASN A 75 -12.88 8.54 16.00
N GLY A 76 -13.79 8.09 15.14
CA GLY A 76 -15.24 8.30 15.27
C GLY A 76 -15.74 9.70 14.90
N LEU A 77 -14.87 10.61 14.44
CA LEU A 77 -15.22 11.97 14.05
C LEU A 77 -14.75 12.28 12.63
N ALA A 78 -15.45 13.17 11.94
CA ALA A 78 -15.01 13.74 10.67
C ALA A 78 -14.81 15.25 10.84
N GLN A 79 -13.69 15.76 10.31
CA GLN A 79 -13.42 17.19 10.28
C GLN A 79 -14.31 17.84 9.23
N VAL A 80 -14.90 18.98 9.57
CA VAL A 80 -15.80 19.74 8.69
C VAL A 80 -15.40 21.20 8.64
N TRP A 81 -15.62 21.85 7.50
CA TRP A 81 -15.31 23.27 7.32
C TRP A 81 -16.50 24.07 6.82
N LYS A 82 -16.66 25.26 7.38
CA LYS A 82 -17.50 26.33 6.86
C LYS A 82 -16.62 27.54 6.57
N MET A 83 -16.68 28.11 5.37
CA MET A 83 -15.83 29.23 4.94
C MET A 83 -15.95 30.44 5.87
N ASP A 84 -17.14 30.67 6.45
CA ASP A 84 -17.42 31.79 7.35
C ASP A 84 -17.07 31.51 8.83
N LYS A 85 -16.93 30.25 9.23
CA LYS A 85 -16.77 29.85 10.65
C LYS A 85 -15.54 28.98 10.93
N GLY A 86 -14.79 28.57 9.91
CA GLY A 86 -13.62 27.70 10.08
C GLY A 86 -13.99 26.25 10.38
N VAL A 87 -13.20 25.61 11.24
CA VAL A 87 -13.15 24.16 11.43
C VAL A 87 -14.10 23.68 12.54
N GLY A 88 -14.73 22.53 12.34
CA GLY A 88 -15.47 21.78 13.35
C GLY A 88 -15.31 20.27 13.20
N PHE A 89 -16.00 19.50 14.05
CA PHE A 89 -16.06 18.04 13.99
C PHE A 89 -17.48 17.53 14.16
N ILE A 90 -17.86 16.57 13.31
CA ILE A 90 -19.12 15.83 13.43
C ILE A 90 -18.88 14.38 13.82
N ASN A 91 -19.84 13.76 14.51
CA ASN A 91 -19.86 12.32 14.71
C ASN A 91 -20.51 11.59 13.51
N LYS A 92 -20.59 10.26 13.58
CA LYS A 92 -21.18 9.42 12.51
C LYS A 92 -22.69 9.61 12.30
N ASP A 93 -23.37 10.27 13.24
CA ASP A 93 -24.78 10.66 13.12
C ASP A 93 -24.94 12.06 12.48
N GLY A 94 -23.82 12.70 12.09
CA GLY A 94 -23.81 14.06 11.54
C GLY A 94 -23.96 15.17 12.58
N VAL A 95 -23.88 14.86 13.87
CA VAL A 95 -24.00 15.84 14.97
C VAL A 95 -22.65 16.54 15.18
N GLU A 96 -22.66 17.88 15.18
CA GLU A 96 -21.48 18.68 15.54
C GLU A 96 -21.11 18.47 17.02
N ILE A 97 -20.03 17.72 17.27
CA ILE A 97 -19.44 17.55 18.60
C ILE A 97 -18.58 18.77 18.94
N ILE A 98 -17.88 19.30 17.94
CA ILE A 98 -17.13 20.55 18.05
C ILE A 98 -17.63 21.50 16.97
N PRO A 99 -18.47 22.48 17.32
CA PRO A 99 -19.05 23.37 16.31
C PRO A 99 -18.02 24.31 15.68
N CYS A 100 -18.20 24.60 14.40
CA CYS A 100 -17.38 25.58 13.68
C CYS A 100 -17.44 26.96 14.36
N GLY A 101 -16.29 27.59 14.54
CA GLY A 101 -16.17 29.02 14.87
C GLY A 101 -16.48 29.41 16.31
N LEU A 102 -16.68 28.45 17.22
CA LEU A 102 -17.10 28.76 18.59
C LEU A 102 -15.97 28.80 19.62
N LYS A 103 -14.82 28.12 19.40
CA LYS A 103 -13.84 27.93 20.49
C LYS A 103 -12.37 28.08 20.10
N TYR A 104 -11.96 27.60 18.93
CA TYR A 104 -10.56 27.53 18.49
C TYR A 104 -10.42 28.07 17.07
N ASP A 105 -9.25 28.64 16.74
CA ASP A 105 -8.94 29.13 15.40
C ASP A 105 -8.66 27.95 14.46
N ARG A 106 -7.97 26.92 14.97
CA ARG A 106 -7.77 25.64 14.27
C ARG A 106 -7.85 24.47 15.24
N ILE A 107 -8.24 23.33 14.68
CA ILE A 107 -8.35 22.05 15.37
C ILE A 107 -7.78 21.00 14.43
N GLU A 108 -6.77 20.27 14.86
CA GLU A 108 -6.18 19.16 14.11
C GLU A 108 -7.00 17.88 14.25
N SER A 109 -6.69 16.88 13.43
CA SER A 109 -7.25 15.54 13.58
C SER A 109 -6.95 14.94 14.95
N PHE A 110 -7.88 14.14 15.46
CA PHE A 110 -7.67 13.37 16.68
C PHE A 110 -6.61 12.31 16.44
N VAL A 111 -5.61 12.28 17.30
CA VAL A 111 -4.61 11.21 17.38
C VAL A 111 -4.65 10.70 18.80
N ASP A 112 -4.89 9.40 18.96
CA ASP A 112 -4.75 8.76 20.27
C ASP A 112 -5.69 9.30 21.37
N GLY A 113 -6.85 9.82 20.92
CA GLY A 113 -7.92 10.38 21.75
C GLY A 113 -7.82 11.89 22.03
N LEU A 114 -6.77 12.56 21.55
CA LEU A 114 -6.57 14.00 21.72
C LEU A 114 -6.42 14.71 20.37
N ALA A 115 -6.94 15.93 20.25
CA ALA A 115 -6.71 16.81 19.12
C ALA A 115 -5.94 18.04 19.59
N ARG A 116 -4.90 18.41 18.82
CA ARG A 116 -4.20 19.69 19.00
C ARG A 116 -5.13 20.81 18.57
N VAL A 117 -5.23 21.85 19.40
CA VAL A 117 -6.00 23.06 19.13
C VAL A 117 -5.13 24.28 19.29
N ASP A 118 -5.43 25.34 18.55
CA ASP A 118 -4.87 26.65 18.83
C ASP A 118 -5.92 27.76 18.82
N LYS A 119 -5.65 28.76 19.64
CA LYS A 119 -6.40 30.01 19.74
C LYS A 119 -5.46 31.12 20.17
N ASP A 120 -5.56 32.29 19.55
CA ASP A 120 -4.76 33.47 19.92
C ASP A 120 -3.23 33.16 19.93
N MET A 121 -2.78 32.32 18.98
CA MET A 121 -1.41 31.81 18.85
C MET A 121 -0.90 30.96 20.03
N LYS A 122 -1.79 30.43 20.87
CA LYS A 122 -1.46 29.46 21.91
C LYS A 122 -2.04 28.10 21.59
N TYR A 123 -1.27 27.06 21.88
CA TYR A 123 -1.62 25.67 21.61
C TYR A 123 -1.95 24.92 22.90
N GLY A 124 -2.89 23.99 22.76
CA GLY A 124 -3.38 23.09 23.81
C GLY A 124 -3.98 21.84 23.17
N PHE A 125 -4.66 21.03 23.98
CA PHE A 125 -5.26 19.78 23.51
C PHE A 125 -6.65 19.55 24.10
N ILE A 126 -7.54 19.03 23.26
CA ILE A 126 -8.91 18.63 23.64
C ILE A 126 -9.11 17.13 23.44
N ASP A 127 -10.07 16.55 24.15
CA ASP A 127 -10.54 15.19 23.90
C ASP A 127 -11.63 15.11 22.82
N THR A 128 -12.06 13.90 22.48
CA THR A 128 -13.09 13.63 21.47
C THR A 128 -14.49 14.16 21.82
N GLN A 129 -14.67 14.72 23.03
CA GLN A 129 -15.89 15.40 23.45
C GLN A 129 -15.72 16.94 23.43
N GLY A 130 -14.60 17.45 22.91
CA GLY A 130 -14.29 18.87 22.86
C GLY A 130 -13.87 19.48 24.20
N ARG A 131 -13.63 18.64 25.22
CA ARG A 131 -13.19 19.10 26.56
C ARG A 131 -11.70 19.37 26.53
N GLU A 132 -11.28 20.46 27.14
CA GLU A 132 -9.86 20.80 27.27
C GLU A 132 -9.18 19.83 28.23
N VAL A 133 -8.10 19.19 27.77
CA VAL A 133 -7.27 18.27 28.54
C VAL A 133 -5.94 18.94 28.90
N ILE A 134 -5.36 19.67 27.95
CA ILE A 134 -4.14 20.45 28.13
C ILE A 134 -4.45 21.90 27.76
N PRO A 135 -4.26 22.87 28.67
CA PRO A 135 -4.59 24.27 28.42
C PRO A 135 -3.84 24.90 27.23
N LEU A 136 -4.41 25.97 26.68
CA LEU A 136 -3.79 26.81 25.65
C LEU A 136 -2.65 27.65 26.25
N GLU A 137 -1.51 27.03 26.55
CA GLU A 137 -0.37 27.70 27.21
C GLU A 137 0.95 27.62 26.42
N TYR A 138 1.03 26.74 25.41
CA TYR A 138 2.24 26.54 24.61
C TYR A 138 2.28 27.48 23.42
N ASP A 139 3.48 27.94 23.03
CA ASP A 139 3.70 28.76 21.83
C ASP A 139 3.55 27.93 20.55
N TYR A 140 3.83 26.63 20.65
CA TYR A 140 3.64 25.63 19.60
C TYR A 140 3.50 24.25 20.21
N ALA A 141 2.79 23.35 19.55
CA ALA A 141 2.72 21.93 19.92
C ALA A 141 2.66 21.06 18.66
N GLU A 142 3.19 19.84 18.71
CA GLU A 142 2.98 18.81 17.69
C GLU A 142 1.90 17.81 18.14
N ASN A 143 1.45 16.93 17.24
CA ASN A 143 0.50 15.88 17.59
C ASN A 143 1.13 14.86 18.53
N PHE A 144 0.31 14.18 19.32
CA PHE A 144 0.78 13.06 20.14
C PHE A 144 1.25 11.91 19.26
N SER A 145 2.40 11.33 19.59
CA SER A 145 2.94 10.10 19.04
C SER A 145 3.55 9.29 20.18
N GLU A 146 3.24 8.00 20.26
CA GLU A 146 3.73 7.11 21.32
C GLU A 146 3.47 7.63 22.76
N GLY A 147 2.38 8.37 22.94
CA GLY A 147 1.99 8.92 24.25
C GLY A 147 2.66 10.24 24.66
N LEU A 148 3.51 10.81 23.81
CA LEU A 148 4.18 12.11 24.04
C LEU A 148 3.87 13.11 22.93
N ALA A 149 3.88 14.40 23.26
CA ALA A 149 3.80 15.49 22.29
C ALA A 149 4.97 16.45 22.50
N LYS A 150 5.62 16.86 21.40
CA LYS A 150 6.62 17.92 21.42
C LYS A 150 5.91 19.26 21.57
N VAL A 151 6.40 20.10 22.48
CA VAL A 151 5.81 21.41 22.77
C VAL A 151 6.88 22.48 22.87
N VAL A 152 6.50 23.72 22.55
CA VAL A 152 7.36 24.90 22.68
C VAL A 152 6.78 25.82 23.72
N ARG A 153 7.63 26.26 24.64
CA ARG A 153 7.32 27.27 25.64
C ARG A 153 8.52 28.20 25.79
N ASN A 154 8.30 29.50 25.68
CA ASN A 154 9.34 30.53 25.73
C ASN A 154 10.47 30.26 24.71
N ASP A 155 10.09 29.96 23.46
CA ASP A 155 11.00 29.63 22.35
C ASP A 155 11.88 28.38 22.57
N LYS A 156 11.57 27.53 23.56
CA LYS A 156 12.28 26.30 23.86
C LYS A 156 11.40 25.07 23.74
N TRP A 157 11.92 24.03 23.12
CA TRP A 157 11.30 22.74 22.95
C TRP A 157 11.43 21.87 24.20
N GLY A 158 10.35 21.19 24.52
CA GLY A 158 10.23 20.11 25.50
C GLY A 158 9.23 19.07 25.01
N MET A 159 8.86 18.14 25.88
CA MET A 159 7.86 17.12 25.60
C MET A 159 6.96 16.91 26.79
N ILE A 160 5.67 16.72 26.52
CA ILE A 160 4.64 16.44 27.52
C ILE A 160 3.99 15.09 27.28
N ASN A 161 3.49 14.47 28.35
CA ASN A 161 2.60 13.32 28.23
C ASN A 161 1.13 13.75 28.02
N LYS A 162 0.23 12.78 27.83
CA LYS A 162 -1.22 13.02 27.63
C LYS A 162 -1.93 13.74 28.79
N GLN A 163 -1.28 13.89 29.95
CA GLN A 163 -1.79 14.66 31.10
C GLN A 163 -1.22 16.09 31.12
N GLY A 164 -0.39 16.49 30.16
CA GLY A 164 0.27 17.80 30.12
C GLY A 164 1.50 17.91 31.02
N ILE A 165 1.98 16.80 31.59
CA ILE A 165 3.18 16.81 32.44
C ILE A 165 4.41 16.84 31.53
N GLU A 166 5.29 17.82 31.74
CA GLU A 166 6.60 17.90 31.06
C GLU A 166 7.47 16.69 31.45
N VAL A 167 7.71 15.80 30.50
CA VAL A 167 8.65 14.67 30.60
C VAL A 167 10.06 15.13 30.23
N VAL A 168 10.16 15.97 29.18
CA VAL A 168 11.39 16.70 28.83
C VAL A 168 11.08 18.18 29.00
N LEU A 169 11.84 18.86 29.85
CA LEU A 169 11.63 20.29 30.12
C LEU A 169 11.81 21.12 28.86
N CYS A 170 11.02 22.20 28.74
CA CYS A 170 11.15 23.17 27.64
C CYS A 170 12.43 24.01 27.78
N GLN A 171 13.56 23.44 27.39
CA GLN A 171 14.88 24.08 27.50
C GLN A 171 15.77 23.95 26.25
N TYR A 172 15.39 23.09 25.30
CA TYR A 172 16.18 22.79 24.11
C TYR A 172 15.77 23.67 22.92
N ASP A 173 16.68 23.91 21.98
CA ASP A 173 16.38 24.62 20.73
C ASP A 173 15.60 23.76 19.73
N LYS A 174 15.79 22.42 19.79
CA LYS A 174 15.05 21.40 19.02
C LYS A 174 15.06 20.07 19.77
N ILE A 175 14.07 19.23 19.48
CA ILE A 175 14.01 17.84 19.92
C ILE A 175 13.49 16.95 18.79
N GLY A 176 14.18 15.83 18.54
CA GLY A 176 13.76 14.79 17.61
C GLY A 176 12.81 13.78 18.26
N ASP A 177 12.23 12.91 17.45
CA ASP A 177 11.34 11.85 17.95
C ASP A 177 12.13 10.78 18.72
N PHE A 178 11.44 10.05 19.60
CA PHE A 178 12.05 8.93 20.30
C PHE A 178 12.35 7.79 19.33
N ASN A 179 13.54 7.20 19.46
CA ASN A 179 13.89 5.97 18.78
C ASN A 179 14.69 5.07 19.73
N GLU A 180 14.22 3.84 19.90
CA GLU A 180 14.75 2.86 20.85
C GLU A 180 14.94 3.39 22.30
N GLY A 181 14.06 4.29 22.74
CA GLY A 181 14.08 4.89 24.09
C GLY A 181 14.93 6.15 24.24
N MET A 182 15.51 6.68 23.16
CA MET A 182 16.38 7.85 23.14
C MET A 182 15.82 8.96 22.24
N ALA A 183 15.96 10.22 22.63
CA ALA A 183 15.65 11.37 21.79
C ALA A 183 16.88 12.25 21.59
N ILE A 184 17.07 12.73 20.36
CA ILE A 184 18.14 13.66 20.02
C ILE A 184 17.67 15.09 20.32
N VAL A 185 18.43 15.82 21.13
CA VAL A 185 18.14 17.21 21.50
C VAL A 185 19.22 18.14 20.96
N SER A 186 18.90 19.41 20.72
CA SER A 186 19.91 20.42 20.39
C SER A 186 19.83 21.64 21.29
N LEU A 187 20.97 22.19 21.65
CA LEU A 187 21.12 23.44 22.41
C LEU A 187 22.36 24.19 21.94
N ASN A 188 22.22 25.49 21.64
CA ASN A 188 23.28 26.37 21.15
C ASN A 188 24.00 25.83 19.91
N GLY A 189 23.24 25.21 19.00
CA GLY A 189 23.75 24.66 17.74
C GLY A 189 24.53 23.35 17.87
N LYS A 190 24.56 22.73 19.05
CA LYS A 190 25.14 21.41 19.30
C LYS A 190 24.05 20.41 19.67
N TYR A 191 24.32 19.13 19.42
CA TYR A 191 23.39 18.03 19.63
C TYR A 191 23.85 17.16 20.80
N GLY A 192 22.87 16.66 21.55
CA GLY A 192 22.98 15.77 22.70
C GLY A 192 21.85 14.75 22.68
N VAL A 193 21.73 13.98 23.77
CA VAL A 193 20.78 12.86 23.86
C VAL A 193 20.12 12.85 25.24
N VAL A 194 18.81 12.65 25.26
CA VAL A 194 18.01 12.37 26.47
C VAL A 194 17.34 11.00 26.35
N ASP A 195 17.06 10.36 27.49
CA ASP A 195 16.25 9.14 27.52
C ASP A 195 14.74 9.42 27.58
N ALA A 196 13.93 8.36 27.55
CA ALA A 196 12.47 8.42 27.60
C ALA A 196 11.88 9.03 28.88
N LEU A 197 12.69 9.20 29.93
CA LEU A 197 12.31 9.87 31.17
C LEU A 197 12.79 11.33 31.20
N GLY A 198 13.37 11.82 30.11
CA GLY A 198 13.94 13.16 29.97
C GLY A 198 15.27 13.34 30.69
N LYS A 199 15.93 12.26 31.13
CA LYS A 199 17.27 12.36 31.70
C LYS A 199 18.28 12.61 30.59
N GLU A 200 19.14 13.60 30.78
CA GLU A 200 20.28 13.84 29.89
C GLU A 200 21.29 12.69 29.98
N ILE A 201 21.57 12.08 28.85
CA ILE A 201 22.57 11.02 28.68
C ILE A 201 23.85 11.60 28.09
N VAL A 202 23.70 12.47 27.08
CA VAL A 202 24.80 13.18 26.45
C VAL A 202 24.44 14.66 26.40
N SER A 203 25.27 15.51 26.99
CA SER A 203 25.11 16.96 26.86
C SER A 203 25.29 17.41 25.41
N CYS A 204 24.71 18.56 25.05
CA CYS A 204 24.78 19.07 23.67
C CYS A 204 26.22 19.47 23.29
N LYS A 205 27.00 18.55 22.73
CA LYS A 205 28.44 18.73 22.41
C LYS A 205 28.81 18.38 20.97
N TYR A 206 28.02 17.55 20.28
CA TYR A 206 28.30 17.12 18.90
C TYR A 206 27.70 18.08 17.87
N ASP A 207 28.22 18.13 16.65
CA ASP A 207 27.62 18.97 15.59
C ASP A 207 26.33 18.38 15.04
N ILE A 208 26.24 17.05 14.94
CA ILE A 208 25.04 16.30 14.57
C ILE A 208 25.06 14.96 15.31
N ILE A 209 23.89 14.47 15.72
CA ILE A 209 23.68 13.06 16.09
C ILE A 209 22.47 12.56 15.28
N GLU A 210 22.63 11.43 14.60
CA GLU A 210 21.52 10.76 13.90
C GLU A 210 20.68 9.95 14.90
N ARG A 211 19.50 9.45 14.47
CA ARG A 211 18.68 8.58 15.32
C ARG A 211 19.44 7.31 15.74
N PHE A 212 19.13 6.79 16.93
CA PHE A 212 19.61 5.46 17.36
C PHE A 212 19.06 4.36 16.42
N SER A 213 19.87 3.32 16.19
CA SER A 213 19.49 2.08 15.52
C SER A 213 20.43 0.97 15.97
N GLU A 214 19.88 -0.17 16.35
CA GLU A 214 20.62 -1.32 16.88
C GLU A 214 21.46 -0.97 18.11
N GLY A 215 20.93 -0.10 18.98
CA GLY A 215 21.58 0.31 20.23
C GLY A 215 22.63 1.41 20.09
N VAL A 216 22.86 1.95 18.88
CA VAL A 216 23.93 2.92 18.64
C VAL A 216 23.46 4.07 17.74
N ALA A 217 24.08 5.24 17.84
CA ALA A 217 23.81 6.40 16.99
C ALA A 217 25.10 6.98 16.41
N SER A 218 25.10 7.34 15.12
CA SER A 218 26.24 8.03 14.52
C SER A 218 26.25 9.52 14.91
N PHE A 219 27.40 10.05 15.30
CA PHE A 219 27.60 11.49 15.49
C PHE A 219 28.59 12.05 14.45
N LYS A 220 28.46 13.35 14.19
CA LYS A 220 29.39 14.10 13.34
C LYS A 220 30.00 15.25 14.13
N ASN A 221 31.28 15.53 13.87
CA ASN A 221 31.97 16.70 14.38
C ASN A 221 32.65 17.45 13.23
N TYR A 222 32.20 18.67 12.93
CA TYR A 222 32.76 19.44 11.83
C TYR A 222 34.23 19.80 12.10
N GLY A 223 35.12 19.29 11.25
CA GLY A 223 36.58 19.42 11.40
C GLY A 223 37.22 18.45 12.40
N GLY A 224 36.39 17.69 13.13
CA GLY A 224 36.77 16.62 14.03
C GLY A 224 36.62 15.24 13.40
N ASP A 225 36.59 14.22 14.25
CA ASP A 225 36.31 12.85 13.86
C ASP A 225 34.82 12.56 14.04
N ASP A 226 34.23 11.88 13.05
CA ASP A 226 32.89 11.29 13.15
C ASP A 226 32.98 9.95 13.90
N GLY A 227 31.85 9.43 14.39
CA GLY A 227 31.84 8.19 15.15
C GLY A 227 30.47 7.70 15.53
N TYR A 228 30.42 6.77 16.49
CA TYR A 228 29.19 6.21 17.02
C TYR A 228 29.20 6.23 18.55
N ILE A 229 28.04 6.48 19.14
CA ILE A 229 27.78 6.39 20.58
C ILE A 229 26.78 5.27 20.88
N ASP A 230 26.91 4.64 22.05
CA ASP A 230 25.91 3.73 22.62
C ASP A 230 24.82 4.48 23.42
N LYS A 231 23.85 3.75 23.98
CA LYS A 231 22.74 4.31 24.76
C LYS A 231 23.15 4.84 26.13
N GLU A 232 24.32 4.45 26.61
CA GLU A 232 24.94 4.99 27.80
C GLU A 232 25.74 6.27 27.52
N GLY A 233 25.89 6.64 26.23
CA GLY A 233 26.59 7.84 25.77
C GLY A 233 28.10 7.66 25.55
N ASN A 234 28.61 6.41 25.57
CA ASN A 234 30.01 6.12 25.32
C ASN A 234 30.30 6.14 23.82
N GLU A 235 31.39 6.78 23.41
CA GLU A 235 31.90 6.71 22.04
C GLU A 235 32.54 5.32 21.79
N ILE A 236 31.89 4.50 20.97
CA ILE A 236 32.28 3.09 20.75
C ILE A 236 33.03 2.86 19.43
N ILE A 237 32.89 3.76 18.45
CA ILE A 237 33.58 3.69 17.16
C ILE A 237 34.02 5.12 16.79
N ASN A 238 35.29 5.29 16.44
CA ASN A 238 35.83 6.51 15.85
C ASN A 238 36.18 6.23 14.38
N LEU A 239 35.56 6.99 13.47
CA LEU A 239 35.73 6.84 12.02
C LEU A 239 36.86 7.70 11.44
N GLY A 240 37.35 8.69 12.19
CA GLY A 240 38.30 9.68 11.70
C GLY A 240 37.70 10.65 10.68
N LYS A 241 38.55 11.49 10.08
CA LYS A 241 38.13 12.64 9.24
C LYS A 241 37.74 12.35 7.79
N ARG A 242 37.90 11.11 7.30
CA ARG A 242 37.67 10.74 5.89
C ARG A 242 36.56 9.71 5.70
N LYS A 243 35.76 9.47 6.72
CA LYS A 243 34.69 8.49 6.72
C LYS A 243 33.45 9.11 7.34
N MET A 244 32.29 8.88 6.71
CA MET A 244 31.00 9.28 7.25
C MET A 244 30.12 8.05 7.37
N GLY A 245 29.58 7.82 8.57
CA GLY A 245 28.76 6.66 8.87
C GLY A 245 27.27 6.93 8.74
N GLY A 246 26.55 5.93 8.22
CA GLY A 246 25.09 5.83 8.32
C GLY A 246 24.66 5.01 9.54
N SER A 247 23.35 4.84 9.72
CA SER A 247 22.80 4.00 10.80
C SER A 247 23.13 2.52 10.63
N PHE A 248 23.24 1.80 11.75
CA PHE A 248 23.40 0.34 11.75
C PHE A 248 22.09 -0.37 11.41
N SER A 249 22.19 -1.41 10.59
CA SER A 249 21.08 -2.27 10.19
C SER A 249 21.60 -3.65 9.76
N GLY A 250 21.06 -4.72 10.35
CA GLY A 250 21.56 -6.07 10.19
C GLY A 250 22.97 -6.25 10.78
N GLY A 251 23.37 -5.49 11.80
CA GLY A 251 24.70 -5.54 12.40
C GLY A 251 25.81 -4.89 11.57
N LEU A 252 25.46 -4.23 10.44
CA LEU A 252 26.39 -3.51 9.58
C LEU A 252 25.94 -2.06 9.40
N ALA A 253 26.90 -1.15 9.25
CA ALA A 253 26.64 0.24 8.88
C ALA A 253 27.31 0.59 7.55
N ILE A 254 26.60 1.38 6.73
CA ILE A 254 27.17 1.97 5.52
C ILE A 254 28.17 3.05 5.91
N ILE A 255 29.37 2.98 5.35
CA ILE A 255 30.39 4.02 5.48
C ILE A 255 30.71 4.62 4.11
N HIS A 256 30.60 5.94 4.01
CA HIS A 256 31.10 6.73 2.89
C HIS A 256 32.56 7.10 3.14
N PHE A 257 33.44 6.60 2.29
CA PHE A 257 34.86 6.90 2.30
C PHE A 257 35.10 8.07 1.36
N LEU A 258 35.52 9.20 1.93
CA LEU A 258 35.74 10.45 1.21
C LEU A 258 37.09 10.37 0.48
N GLY A 259 37.02 10.19 -0.84
CA GLY A 259 38.18 10.24 -1.75
C GLY A 259 38.41 11.63 -2.34
N GLU A 260 39.54 11.81 -3.05
CA GLU A 260 39.90 13.11 -3.66
C GLU A 260 38.97 13.52 -4.81
N VAL A 261 38.38 12.54 -5.52
CA VAL A 261 37.53 12.78 -6.71
C VAL A 261 36.08 12.38 -6.48
N LYS A 262 35.85 11.20 -5.89
CA LYS A 262 34.50 10.67 -5.62
C LYS A 262 34.53 9.85 -4.33
N SER A 263 33.46 9.94 -3.55
CA SER A 263 33.27 9.05 -2.40
C SER A 263 32.95 7.62 -2.88
N LYS A 264 33.41 6.63 -2.11
CA LYS A 264 33.08 5.22 -2.31
C LYS A 264 32.43 4.67 -1.05
N VAL A 265 31.56 3.69 -1.24
CA VAL A 265 30.75 3.11 -0.17
C VAL A 265 31.24 1.71 0.17
N GLY A 266 31.42 1.46 1.46
CA GLY A 266 31.72 0.17 2.07
C GLY A 266 30.88 -0.04 3.34
N PHE A 267 31.15 -1.12 4.08
CA PHE A 267 30.39 -1.47 5.29
C PHE A 267 31.31 -1.85 6.44
N ILE A 268 30.92 -1.46 7.66
CA ILE A 268 31.59 -1.84 8.90
C ILE A 268 30.67 -2.62 9.84
N ASP A 269 31.24 -3.43 10.74
CA ASP A 269 30.54 -4.04 11.86
C ASP A 269 30.45 -3.11 13.09
N LEU A 270 29.70 -3.53 14.12
CA LEU A 270 29.55 -2.81 15.39
C LEU A 270 30.85 -2.63 16.19
N LYS A 271 31.95 -3.26 15.78
CA LYS A 271 33.28 -3.07 16.37
C LYS A 271 34.12 -2.08 15.54
N GLY A 272 33.59 -1.55 14.45
CA GLY A 272 34.29 -0.65 13.54
C GLY A 272 35.17 -1.36 12.50
N ASN A 273 35.11 -2.69 12.38
CA ASN A 273 35.89 -3.42 11.39
C ASN A 273 35.26 -3.30 10.01
N GLU A 274 36.06 -3.04 8.98
CA GLU A 274 35.60 -3.07 7.59
C GLU A 274 35.25 -4.51 7.17
N VAL A 275 33.97 -4.75 6.90
CA VAL A 275 33.46 -6.05 6.43
C VAL A 275 33.40 -6.09 4.92
N ILE A 276 33.02 -4.97 4.30
CA ILE A 276 32.93 -4.83 2.83
C ILE A 276 33.73 -3.61 2.43
N ALA A 277 34.80 -3.84 1.66
CA ALA A 277 35.71 -2.80 1.23
C ALA A 277 35.00 -1.73 0.37
N PRO A 278 35.40 -0.45 0.49
CA PRO A 278 34.77 0.63 -0.24
C PRO A 278 35.06 0.58 -1.74
N LYS A 279 34.04 0.27 -2.54
CA LYS A 279 34.15 0.22 -4.01
C LYS A 279 32.90 0.68 -4.76
N TYR A 280 31.74 0.65 -4.09
CA TYR A 280 30.46 1.03 -4.69
C TYR A 280 30.29 2.54 -4.74
N ASP A 281 29.52 3.01 -5.71
CA ASP A 281 29.15 4.42 -5.84
C ASP A 281 28.00 4.79 -4.89
N TYR A 282 27.12 3.83 -4.61
CA TYR A 282 25.99 3.97 -3.70
C TYR A 282 25.63 2.60 -3.10
N ALA A 283 25.04 2.60 -1.90
CA ALA A 283 24.49 1.40 -1.28
C ALA A 283 23.29 1.75 -0.39
N GLN A 284 22.38 0.79 -0.23
CA GLN A 284 21.31 0.82 0.78
C GLN A 284 21.60 -0.17 1.91
N SER A 285 20.99 0.04 3.08
CA SER A 285 21.14 -0.86 4.21
C SER A 285 20.65 -2.27 3.87
N PHE A 286 21.18 -3.28 4.58
CA PHE A 286 20.75 -4.65 4.40
C PHE A 286 19.26 -4.80 4.76
N SER A 287 18.52 -5.45 3.88
CA SER A 287 17.15 -5.88 4.13
C SER A 287 17.03 -7.35 3.76
N GLU A 288 16.50 -8.14 4.68
CA GLU A 288 16.35 -9.60 4.54
C GLU A 288 17.61 -10.37 4.10
N GLY A 289 18.79 -9.88 4.50
CA GLY A 289 20.10 -10.49 4.22
C GLY A 289 20.81 -9.99 2.97
N LEU A 290 20.20 -9.10 2.17
CA LEU A 290 20.79 -8.53 0.96
C LEU A 290 20.79 -6.99 1.01
N ALA A 291 21.79 -6.37 0.42
CA ALA A 291 21.88 -4.91 0.26
C ALA A 291 21.89 -4.54 -1.22
N VAL A 292 21.17 -3.48 -1.58
CA VAL A 292 21.30 -2.85 -2.90
C VAL A 292 22.63 -2.14 -2.96
N VAL A 293 23.39 -2.37 -4.03
CA VAL A 293 24.62 -1.63 -4.34
C VAL A 293 24.59 -1.14 -5.78
N GLU A 294 25.16 0.04 -6.01
CA GLU A 294 25.31 0.61 -7.33
C GLU A 294 26.78 0.84 -7.66
N MET A 295 27.17 0.51 -8.89
CA MET A 295 28.49 0.80 -9.43
C MET A 295 28.36 1.09 -10.92
N ASN A 296 28.99 2.17 -11.39
CA ASN A 296 28.96 2.59 -12.80
C ASN A 296 27.54 2.77 -13.36
N GLY A 297 26.60 3.26 -12.55
CA GLY A 297 25.21 3.52 -12.96
C GLY A 297 24.34 2.27 -13.09
N ARG A 298 24.79 1.13 -12.53
CA ARG A 298 24.03 -0.12 -12.51
C ARG A 298 23.88 -0.64 -11.08
N ALA A 299 22.68 -1.06 -10.74
CA ALA A 299 22.30 -1.59 -9.44
C ALA A 299 22.25 -3.12 -9.46
N GLY A 300 22.62 -3.73 -8.34
CA GLY A 300 22.57 -5.16 -8.07
C GLY A 300 22.51 -5.41 -6.56
N PHE A 301 22.73 -6.65 -6.13
CA PHE A 301 22.58 -7.04 -4.73
C PHE A 301 23.76 -7.86 -4.22
N ILE A 302 24.15 -7.57 -2.99
CA ILE A 302 25.22 -8.28 -2.29
C ILE A 302 24.74 -8.89 -0.97
N ASP A 303 25.41 -9.96 -0.54
CA ASP A 303 25.22 -10.52 0.80
C ASP A 303 26.01 -9.75 1.87
N MET A 304 25.81 -10.12 3.14
CA MET A 304 26.50 -9.50 4.29
C MET A 304 28.01 -9.71 4.32
N LYS A 305 28.56 -10.59 3.46
CA LYS A 305 30.01 -10.79 3.28
C LYS A 305 30.54 -9.99 2.10
N GLY A 306 29.68 -9.27 1.36
CA GLY A 306 30.03 -8.50 0.19
C GLY A 306 30.11 -9.30 -1.11
N ASN A 307 29.63 -10.55 -1.12
CA ASN A 307 29.53 -11.35 -2.33
C ASN A 307 28.37 -10.83 -3.17
N GLU A 308 28.59 -10.69 -4.47
CA GLU A 308 27.52 -10.41 -5.44
C GLU A 308 26.58 -11.62 -5.51
N VAL A 309 25.30 -11.41 -5.19
CA VAL A 309 24.24 -12.43 -5.28
C VAL A 309 23.42 -12.22 -6.54
N ILE A 310 23.15 -10.96 -6.89
CA ILE A 310 22.43 -10.58 -8.10
C ILE A 310 23.24 -9.50 -8.81
N SER A 311 23.56 -9.74 -10.08
CA SER A 311 24.48 -8.89 -10.83
C SER A 311 24.02 -7.46 -11.01
N LEU A 312 25.00 -6.55 -11.12
CA LEU A 312 24.79 -5.13 -11.31
C LEU A 312 24.39 -4.83 -12.77
N GLU A 313 23.14 -5.11 -13.11
CA GLU A 313 22.59 -4.89 -14.46
C GLU A 313 21.34 -4.01 -14.50
N TYR A 314 20.72 -3.74 -13.35
CA TYR A 314 19.49 -2.95 -13.27
C TYR A 314 19.78 -1.45 -13.34
N GLU A 315 18.86 -0.68 -13.92
CA GLU A 315 18.89 0.78 -13.92
C GLU A 315 18.60 1.34 -12.53
N SER A 316 17.73 0.66 -11.77
CA SER A 316 17.47 0.93 -10.35
C SER A 316 16.98 -0.33 -9.67
N ALA A 317 17.31 -0.48 -8.38
CA ALA A 317 16.83 -1.57 -7.55
C ALA A 317 16.42 -1.02 -6.17
N PHE A 318 15.42 -1.66 -5.56
CA PHE A 318 14.92 -1.34 -4.24
C PHE A 318 15.21 -2.50 -3.28
N ARG A 319 15.28 -2.21 -1.98
CA ARG A 319 15.55 -3.23 -0.96
C ARG A 319 14.50 -4.36 -1.00
N PHE A 320 14.92 -5.55 -0.56
CA PHE A 320 14.00 -6.68 -0.40
C PHE A 320 13.00 -6.42 0.71
N GLU A 321 11.73 -6.70 0.44
CA GLU A 321 10.62 -6.68 1.39
C GLU A 321 9.68 -7.85 1.04
N GLU A 322 9.30 -8.65 2.04
CA GLU A 322 8.48 -9.85 1.89
C GLU A 322 9.04 -10.85 0.86
N GLY A 323 10.37 -10.95 0.77
CA GLY A 323 11.05 -11.88 -0.13
C GLY A 323 11.19 -11.42 -1.59
N LEU A 324 10.65 -10.25 -1.96
CA LEU A 324 10.73 -9.67 -3.30
C LEU A 324 11.46 -8.34 -3.30
N ALA A 325 12.12 -8.00 -4.41
CA ALA A 325 12.71 -6.70 -4.65
C ALA A 325 12.21 -6.11 -5.97
N MET A 326 11.75 -4.87 -5.92
CA MET A 326 11.41 -4.13 -7.14
C MET A 326 12.68 -3.74 -7.88
N VAL A 327 12.70 -3.96 -9.18
CA VAL A 327 13.82 -3.61 -10.05
C VAL A 327 13.35 -2.96 -11.34
N LYS A 328 14.22 -2.17 -11.95
CA LYS A 328 13.99 -1.53 -13.25
C LYS A 328 15.06 -1.93 -14.26
N LYS A 329 14.63 -2.39 -15.43
CA LYS A 329 15.49 -2.74 -16.56
C LYS A 329 14.80 -2.31 -17.85
N ASN A 330 15.53 -1.69 -18.77
CA ASN A 330 15.00 -1.22 -20.05
C ASN A 330 13.78 -0.30 -19.91
N GLY A 331 13.78 0.56 -18.89
CA GLY A 331 12.67 1.47 -18.62
C GLY A 331 11.42 0.84 -18.00
N ARG A 332 11.39 -0.48 -17.75
CA ARG A 332 10.23 -1.19 -17.18
C ARG A 332 10.52 -1.74 -15.79
N TYR A 333 9.48 -1.76 -14.95
CA TYR A 333 9.50 -2.25 -13.58
C TYR A 333 8.93 -3.66 -13.48
N GLY A 334 9.47 -4.43 -12.54
CA GLY A 334 9.02 -5.75 -12.14
C GLY A 334 9.60 -6.12 -10.78
N PHE A 335 9.43 -7.38 -10.37
CA PHE A 335 9.95 -7.88 -9.10
C PHE A 335 10.75 -9.16 -9.30
N ILE A 336 11.85 -9.27 -8.56
CA ILE A 336 12.72 -10.45 -8.52
C ILE A 336 12.73 -11.07 -7.12
N ASP A 337 12.99 -12.37 -7.05
CA ASP A 337 13.30 -13.06 -5.80
C ASP A 337 14.77 -12.85 -5.37
N LYS A 338 15.15 -13.41 -4.22
CA LYS A 338 16.50 -13.33 -3.65
C LYS A 338 17.60 -14.01 -4.47
N TYR A 339 17.22 -14.77 -5.49
CA TYR A 339 18.13 -15.43 -6.43
C TYR A 339 18.21 -14.69 -7.77
N GLY A 340 17.51 -13.57 -7.91
CA GLY A 340 17.46 -12.77 -9.12
C GLY A 340 16.49 -13.31 -10.18
N LYS A 341 15.63 -14.26 -9.84
CA LYS A 341 14.60 -14.76 -10.75
C LYS A 341 13.44 -13.78 -10.79
N GLU A 342 13.00 -13.41 -11.99
CA GLU A 342 11.78 -12.63 -12.19
C GLU A 342 10.57 -13.40 -11.66
N VAL A 343 9.87 -12.80 -10.70
CA VAL A 343 8.58 -13.27 -10.17
C VAL A 343 7.45 -12.48 -10.80
N ILE A 344 7.62 -11.16 -10.88
CA ILE A 344 6.73 -10.26 -11.61
C ILE A 344 7.48 -9.69 -12.81
N PRO A 345 7.01 -9.93 -14.05
CA PRO A 345 7.72 -9.53 -15.25
C PRO A 345 8.01 -8.04 -15.31
N LEU A 346 9.17 -7.68 -15.88
CA LEU A 346 9.59 -6.29 -16.09
C LEU A 346 8.85 -5.67 -17.28
N ILE A 347 7.53 -5.49 -17.16
CA ILE A 347 6.65 -4.97 -18.22
C ILE A 347 5.92 -3.68 -17.81
N TYR A 348 5.95 -3.32 -16.53
CA TYR A 348 5.19 -2.19 -16.00
C TYR A 348 5.90 -0.86 -16.18
N GLU A 349 5.13 0.19 -16.45
CA GLU A 349 5.62 1.56 -16.64
C GLU A 349 5.90 2.24 -15.30
N ASN A 350 5.10 1.89 -14.28
CA ASN A 350 5.20 2.46 -12.96
C ASN A 350 4.65 1.49 -11.90
N ILE A 351 5.32 1.46 -10.75
CA ILE A 351 4.92 0.76 -9.53
C ILE A 351 5.27 1.73 -8.39
N PRO A 352 4.31 2.55 -7.92
CA PRO A 352 4.61 3.66 -7.02
C PRO A 352 5.07 3.20 -5.63
N TYR A 353 4.57 2.06 -5.18
CA TYR A 353 4.87 1.46 -3.89
C TYR A 353 4.93 -0.06 -4.03
N SER A 354 5.59 -0.72 -3.07
CA SER A 354 5.60 -2.18 -2.96
C SER A 354 4.22 -2.75 -2.61
N PHE A 355 4.15 -4.02 -2.24
CA PHE A 355 2.91 -4.69 -1.85
C PHE A 355 2.28 -4.07 -0.60
N SER A 356 0.95 -4.01 -0.60
CA SER A 356 0.10 -3.69 0.55
C SER A 356 -1.09 -4.65 0.51
N ASP A 357 -1.37 -5.34 1.63
CA ASP A 357 -2.35 -6.43 1.70
C ASP A 357 -2.15 -7.52 0.62
N GLY A 358 -0.88 -7.79 0.25
CA GLY A 358 -0.52 -8.79 -0.76
C GLY A 358 -0.69 -8.35 -2.22
N LEU A 359 -1.06 -7.09 -2.47
CA LEU A 359 -1.27 -6.53 -3.81
C LEU A 359 -0.37 -5.31 -4.06
N ALA A 360 0.17 -5.18 -5.27
CA ALA A 360 0.93 -4.00 -5.70
C ALA A 360 0.17 -3.25 -6.79
N LYS A 361 0.04 -1.92 -6.65
CA LYS A 361 -0.52 -1.04 -7.68
C LYS A 361 0.46 -0.97 -8.84
N VAL A 362 0.01 -1.29 -10.05
CA VAL A 362 0.88 -1.34 -11.23
C VAL A 362 0.27 -0.59 -12.41
N LYS A 363 1.12 0.04 -13.23
CA LYS A 363 0.71 0.74 -14.45
C LYS A 363 1.22 0.04 -15.69
N ARG A 364 0.34 -0.27 -16.63
CA ARG A 364 0.67 -0.81 -17.95
C ARG A 364 -0.20 -0.13 -19.00
N GLU A 365 0.40 0.30 -20.11
CA GLU A 365 -0.31 0.92 -21.23
C GLU A 365 -1.13 2.15 -20.81
N GLY A 366 -0.59 2.97 -19.90
CA GLY A 366 -1.28 4.17 -19.44
C GLY A 366 -2.38 3.94 -18.38
N LYS A 367 -2.76 2.69 -18.09
CA LYS A 367 -3.84 2.32 -17.15
C LYS A 367 -3.32 1.61 -15.90
N TRP A 368 -4.05 1.72 -14.80
CA TRP A 368 -3.70 1.15 -13.51
C TRP A 368 -4.48 -0.13 -13.20
N GLY A 369 -3.84 -1.04 -12.46
CA GLY A 369 -4.42 -2.28 -11.93
C GLY A 369 -3.63 -2.77 -10.71
N TYR A 370 -3.85 -4.03 -10.33
CA TYR A 370 -3.18 -4.71 -9.22
C TYR A 370 -2.63 -6.06 -9.61
N VAL A 371 -1.42 -6.34 -9.13
CA VAL A 371 -0.77 -7.65 -9.21
C VAL A 371 -0.53 -8.21 -7.82
N ASN A 372 -0.68 -9.51 -7.61
CA ASN A 372 -0.30 -10.16 -6.36
C ASN A 372 1.19 -10.50 -6.33
N ASN A 373 1.68 -10.98 -5.18
CA ASN A 373 3.09 -11.37 -5.00
C ASN A 373 3.50 -12.66 -5.76
N GLN A 374 2.58 -13.33 -6.46
CA GLN A 374 2.88 -14.39 -7.44
C GLN A 374 3.06 -13.85 -8.86
N GLY A 375 2.78 -12.56 -9.11
CA GLY A 375 2.79 -11.98 -10.44
C GLY A 375 1.47 -12.14 -11.21
N GLU A 376 0.42 -12.61 -10.55
CA GLU A 376 -0.91 -12.71 -11.15
C GLU A 376 -1.61 -11.34 -11.10
N GLU A 377 -2.11 -10.88 -12.23
CA GLU A 377 -2.88 -9.64 -12.33
C GLU A 377 -4.28 -9.87 -11.78
N VAL A 378 -4.48 -9.53 -10.50
CA VAL A 378 -5.76 -9.71 -9.79
C VAL A 378 -6.79 -8.68 -10.22
N VAL A 379 -6.33 -7.45 -10.50
CA VAL A 379 -7.15 -6.39 -11.06
C VAL A 379 -6.48 -5.91 -12.34
N ALA A 380 -7.18 -6.04 -13.45
CA ALA A 380 -6.62 -5.71 -14.75
C ALA A 380 -6.25 -4.22 -14.84
N CYS A 381 -5.21 -3.90 -15.60
CA CYS A 381 -4.79 -2.52 -15.86
C CYS A 381 -5.80 -1.78 -16.75
N LEU A 382 -6.92 -1.32 -16.19
CA LEU A 382 -8.05 -0.74 -16.91
C LEU A 382 -8.41 0.68 -16.46
N TYR A 383 -7.99 1.07 -15.26
CA TYR A 383 -8.46 2.26 -14.59
C TYR A 383 -7.55 3.46 -14.89
N ASP A 384 -8.14 4.65 -15.05
CA ASP A 384 -7.40 5.91 -15.19
C ASP A 384 -6.67 6.28 -13.89
N ASP A 385 -7.28 5.92 -12.76
CA ASP A 385 -6.65 5.92 -11.45
C ASP A 385 -7.30 4.87 -10.53
N ILE A 386 -6.54 4.42 -9.53
CA ILE A 386 -6.96 3.43 -8.53
C ILE A 386 -6.25 3.69 -7.20
N ALA A 387 -6.99 3.87 -6.11
CA ALA A 387 -6.44 4.14 -4.79
C ALA A 387 -6.06 2.83 -4.08
N SER A 388 -5.10 2.85 -3.15
CA SER A 388 -4.81 1.68 -2.30
C SER A 388 -6.07 1.17 -1.60
N PHE A 389 -6.12 -0.13 -1.31
CA PHE A 389 -7.24 -0.75 -0.61
C PHE A 389 -7.43 -0.14 0.79
N SER A 390 -8.68 0.08 1.16
CA SER A 390 -9.12 0.45 2.50
C SER A 390 -10.42 -0.28 2.80
N GLU A 391 -10.48 -1.01 3.91
CA GLU A 391 -11.65 -1.81 4.30
C GLU A 391 -12.12 -2.82 3.22
N GLY A 392 -11.17 -3.33 2.43
CA GLY A 392 -11.43 -4.34 1.39
C GLY A 392 -11.85 -3.77 0.03
N LEU A 393 -12.00 -2.45 -0.11
CA LEU A 393 -12.28 -1.78 -1.38
C LEU A 393 -11.22 -0.74 -1.72
N ALA A 394 -10.99 -0.53 -3.01
CA ALA A 394 -10.18 0.54 -3.57
C ALA A 394 -11.07 1.43 -4.41
N ARG A 395 -11.03 2.76 -4.20
CA ARG A 395 -11.64 3.71 -5.14
C ARG A 395 -10.94 3.59 -6.49
N ALA A 396 -11.69 3.47 -7.57
CA ALA A 396 -11.16 3.53 -8.92
C ALA A 396 -11.85 4.63 -9.74
N GLU A 397 -11.21 5.00 -10.85
CA GLU A 397 -11.72 5.98 -11.79
C GLU A 397 -11.60 5.45 -13.23
N ILE A 398 -12.69 5.56 -14.00
CA ILE A 398 -12.73 5.26 -15.43
C ILE A 398 -13.44 6.41 -16.14
N ASN A 399 -12.76 7.06 -17.09
CA ASN A 399 -13.32 8.13 -17.93
C ASN A 399 -14.00 9.26 -17.12
N GLY A 400 -13.43 9.61 -15.96
CA GLY A 400 -13.97 10.62 -15.05
C GLY A 400 -15.14 10.17 -14.16
N LYS A 401 -15.56 8.90 -14.24
CA LYS A 401 -16.52 8.29 -13.31
C LYS A 401 -15.79 7.60 -12.18
N TYR A 402 -16.34 7.71 -10.96
CA TYR A 402 -15.79 7.10 -9.76
C TYR A 402 -16.56 5.85 -9.36
N GLY A 403 -15.84 4.88 -8.83
CA GLY A 403 -16.38 3.61 -8.35
C GLY A 403 -15.45 2.93 -7.38
N PHE A 404 -15.75 1.67 -7.07
CA PHE A 404 -14.92 0.82 -6.23
C PHE A 404 -14.57 -0.47 -6.94
N VAL A 405 -13.42 -1.03 -6.58
CA VAL A 405 -12.99 -2.38 -6.93
C VAL A 405 -12.55 -3.11 -5.69
N ASP A 406 -12.90 -4.39 -5.60
CA ASP A 406 -12.47 -5.25 -4.50
C ASP A 406 -11.17 -5.99 -4.82
N LYS A 407 -10.62 -6.67 -3.83
CA LYS A 407 -9.36 -7.43 -3.96
C LYS A 407 -9.46 -8.68 -4.83
N TYR A 408 -10.64 -8.98 -5.38
CA TYR A 408 -10.89 -10.10 -6.28
C TYR A 408 -11.14 -9.63 -7.72
N GLY A 409 -11.11 -8.31 -7.96
CA GLY A 409 -11.35 -7.70 -9.27
C GLY A 409 -12.81 -7.46 -9.60
N ASN A 410 -13.74 -7.65 -8.66
CA ASN A 410 -15.12 -7.19 -8.86
C ASN A 410 -15.15 -5.67 -8.71
N ASP A 411 -15.89 -4.98 -9.57
CA ASP A 411 -15.99 -3.52 -9.53
C ASP A 411 -17.44 -3.04 -9.68
N THR A 412 -17.64 -1.76 -9.38
CA THR A 412 -18.96 -1.10 -9.44
C THR A 412 -19.25 -0.47 -10.81
N PHE A 413 -18.41 -0.69 -11.82
CA PHE A 413 -18.54 -0.04 -13.13
C PHE A 413 -19.39 -0.88 -14.07
N ASP A 414 -20.15 -0.19 -14.92
CA ASP A 414 -20.81 -0.83 -16.03
C ASP A 414 -19.80 -1.01 -17.17
N LYS A 415 -19.22 -2.20 -17.27
CA LYS A 415 -18.17 -2.47 -18.27
C LYS A 415 -18.61 -2.21 -19.72
N LYS A 416 -19.91 -2.22 -20.03
CA LYS A 416 -20.40 -1.89 -21.39
C LYS A 416 -20.45 -0.38 -21.63
N GLU A 417 -20.97 0.36 -20.66
CA GLU A 417 -21.20 1.80 -20.80
C GLU A 417 -19.96 2.63 -20.46
N ASP A 418 -19.20 2.20 -19.44
CA ASP A 418 -18.08 2.95 -18.87
C ASP A 418 -16.75 2.62 -19.55
N LEU A 419 -16.55 1.36 -19.96
CA LEU A 419 -15.31 0.87 -20.57
C LEU A 419 -15.38 0.75 -22.11
N GLN A 420 -16.53 1.06 -22.73
CA GLN A 420 -16.74 0.99 -24.20
C GLN A 420 -16.35 -0.38 -24.80
N ILE A 421 -16.61 -1.47 -24.07
CA ILE A 421 -16.20 -2.83 -24.48
C ILE A 421 -17.00 -3.30 -25.69
N GLU A 422 -16.29 -3.73 -26.74
CA GLU A 422 -16.88 -4.37 -27.92
C GLU A 422 -17.24 -5.83 -27.59
N MET A 423 -18.53 -6.12 -27.43
CA MET A 423 -19.03 -7.50 -27.28
C MET A 423 -19.09 -8.16 -28.65
N LYS A 424 -18.29 -9.22 -28.87
CA LYS A 424 -18.44 -10.04 -30.09
C LYS A 424 -19.50 -11.11 -29.83
N GLU A 425 -20.63 -10.96 -30.48
CA GLU A 425 -21.75 -11.90 -30.39
C GLU A 425 -21.38 -13.23 -31.08
N LYS A 426 -21.51 -14.34 -30.35
CA LYS A 426 -21.60 -15.67 -30.94
C LYS A 426 -22.79 -16.37 -30.30
N GLU A 427 -23.90 -16.40 -31.02
CA GLU A 427 -25.13 -17.07 -30.60
C GLU A 427 -24.87 -18.58 -30.51
N ILE A 428 -25.12 -19.19 -29.35
CA ILE A 428 -25.07 -20.63 -29.15
C ILE A 428 -26.50 -21.08 -28.89
N GLN A 429 -27.12 -21.69 -29.90
CA GLN A 429 -28.44 -22.30 -29.73
C GLN A 429 -28.28 -23.66 -29.04
N ASP A 430 -28.88 -23.80 -27.86
CA ASP A 430 -29.17 -25.10 -27.28
C ASP A 430 -30.19 -25.82 -28.19
N LEU A 431 -29.73 -26.80 -28.97
CA LEU A 431 -30.54 -27.47 -30.00
C LEU A 431 -31.64 -28.40 -29.46
N GLU A 432 -31.85 -28.53 -28.14
CA GLU A 432 -32.87 -29.45 -27.60
C GLU A 432 -33.79 -28.88 -26.50
N ASN A 433 -33.64 -27.62 -26.08
CA ASN A 433 -34.57 -27.01 -25.11
C ASN A 433 -35.13 -25.69 -25.65
N GLU A 434 -36.30 -25.74 -26.28
CA GLU A 434 -37.08 -24.57 -26.75
C GLU A 434 -37.48 -23.57 -25.64
N ASN A 435 -37.00 -23.71 -24.39
CA ASN A 435 -37.35 -22.84 -23.27
C ASN A 435 -36.18 -22.27 -22.43
N MET A 436 -34.91 -22.49 -22.79
CA MET A 436 -33.77 -21.89 -22.05
C MET A 436 -32.56 -21.62 -22.96
N SER A 437 -32.63 -20.65 -23.88
CA SER A 437 -31.43 -20.16 -24.58
C SER A 437 -30.60 -19.28 -23.63
N GLN A 438 -29.51 -19.80 -23.05
CA GLN A 438 -28.51 -18.97 -22.37
C GLN A 438 -27.44 -18.52 -23.38
N ASN A 439 -27.45 -17.24 -23.71
CA ASN A 439 -26.44 -16.65 -24.59
C ASN A 439 -25.18 -16.31 -23.77
N TYR A 440 -24.06 -16.90 -24.16
CA TYR A 440 -22.71 -16.55 -23.69
C TYR A 440 -22.05 -15.57 -24.66
N TYR A 441 -21.35 -14.57 -24.13
CA TYR A 441 -20.70 -13.52 -24.90
C TYR A 441 -19.22 -13.50 -24.58
N ILE A 442 -18.36 -13.60 -25.59
CA ILE A 442 -16.93 -13.34 -25.43
C ILE A 442 -16.75 -11.83 -25.33
N ILE A 443 -16.27 -11.38 -24.18
CA ILE A 443 -15.87 -9.99 -23.95
C ILE A 443 -14.38 -9.88 -24.23
N GLN A 444 -13.95 -8.89 -25.01
CA GLN A 444 -12.54 -8.63 -25.30
C GLN A 444 -12.21 -7.17 -25.00
N MET A 445 -11.14 -6.92 -24.25
CA MET A 445 -10.66 -5.55 -23.96
C MET A 445 -9.19 -5.59 -23.53
N GLY A 446 -8.39 -4.63 -24.01
CA GLY A 446 -6.97 -4.52 -23.64
C GLY A 446 -6.11 -5.74 -23.99
N GLY A 447 -6.48 -6.47 -25.05
CA GLY A 447 -5.82 -7.74 -25.41
C GLY A 447 -6.18 -8.92 -24.51
N LYS A 448 -7.10 -8.74 -23.56
CA LYS A 448 -7.66 -9.80 -22.70
C LYS A 448 -9.08 -10.16 -23.11
N SER A 449 -9.51 -11.36 -22.75
CA SER A 449 -10.78 -11.99 -23.10
C SER A 449 -11.40 -12.66 -21.86
N GLY A 450 -12.73 -12.69 -21.82
CA GLY A 450 -13.55 -13.32 -20.78
C GLY A 450 -14.92 -13.71 -21.34
N ILE A 451 -15.83 -14.22 -20.51
CA ILE A 451 -17.19 -14.61 -20.91
C ILE A 451 -18.24 -14.04 -19.97
N SER A 452 -19.33 -13.51 -20.55
CA SER A 452 -20.48 -12.97 -19.82
C SER A 452 -21.78 -13.61 -20.30
N ASN A 453 -22.80 -13.71 -19.44
CA ASN A 453 -24.18 -13.95 -19.90
C ASN A 453 -24.77 -12.60 -20.33
N GLY A 454 -25.65 -12.55 -21.32
CA GLY A 454 -26.18 -11.28 -21.87
C GLY A 454 -26.92 -10.36 -20.89
N LYS A 455 -26.99 -10.71 -19.61
CA LYS A 455 -27.55 -9.92 -18.50
C LYS A 455 -26.48 -9.22 -17.64
N LYS A 456 -25.21 -9.19 -18.09
CA LYS A 456 -24.05 -8.56 -17.45
C LYS A 456 -23.42 -9.35 -16.29
N ASP A 457 -23.80 -10.60 -16.04
CA ASP A 457 -23.00 -11.41 -15.12
C ASP A 457 -21.72 -11.84 -15.84
N GLU A 458 -20.57 -11.51 -15.26
CA GLU A 458 -19.27 -12.06 -15.65
C GLU A 458 -19.24 -13.52 -15.20
N ILE A 459 -19.22 -14.45 -16.16
CA ILE A 459 -19.17 -15.89 -15.91
C ILE A 459 -17.71 -16.33 -15.82
N ILE A 460 -16.87 -15.76 -16.68
CA ILE A 460 -15.44 -16.00 -16.72
C ILE A 460 -14.74 -14.65 -16.82
N PRO A 461 -13.79 -14.36 -15.91
CA PRO A 461 -13.23 -13.04 -15.82
C PRO A 461 -12.43 -12.63 -17.06
N LEU A 462 -12.42 -11.33 -17.35
CA LEU A 462 -11.65 -10.71 -18.44
C LEU A 462 -10.13 -10.67 -18.13
N ILE A 463 -9.51 -11.83 -17.94
CA ILE A 463 -8.10 -11.98 -17.54
C ILE A 463 -7.27 -12.81 -18.52
N TYR A 464 -7.90 -13.47 -19.49
CA TYR A 464 -7.25 -14.41 -20.40
C TYR A 464 -6.74 -13.74 -21.67
N ASP A 465 -5.60 -14.12 -22.22
CA ASP A 465 -5.11 -13.57 -23.51
C ASP A 465 -6.09 -13.89 -24.64
N CYS A 466 -6.63 -15.11 -24.62
CA CYS A 466 -7.76 -15.49 -25.45
C CYS A 466 -8.61 -16.53 -24.74
N ILE A 467 -9.89 -16.57 -25.10
CA ILE A 467 -10.84 -17.58 -24.65
C ILE A 467 -11.59 -18.14 -25.86
N GLY A 468 -11.79 -19.45 -25.88
CA GLY A 468 -12.47 -20.17 -26.93
C GLY A 468 -13.34 -21.28 -26.37
N TYR A 469 -14.32 -21.73 -27.16
CA TYR A 469 -15.23 -22.80 -26.77
C TYR A 469 -14.64 -24.17 -27.11
N SER A 470 -14.87 -25.16 -26.25
CA SER A 470 -14.55 -26.56 -26.56
C SER A 470 -15.75 -27.27 -27.25
N ILE A 471 -15.94 -26.96 -28.54
CA ILE A 471 -16.67 -27.74 -29.58
C ILE A 471 -18.22 -27.64 -29.66
N GLU A 472 -18.65 -27.95 -30.89
CA GLU A 472 -19.80 -27.63 -31.76
C GLU A 472 -21.22 -28.07 -31.34
N ASP A 473 -21.37 -28.82 -30.25
CA ASP A 473 -22.66 -29.46 -29.93
C ASP A 473 -23.43 -28.79 -28.79
N GLY A 474 -22.89 -27.71 -28.19
CA GLY A 474 -23.56 -26.97 -27.11
C GLY A 474 -23.71 -27.73 -25.79
N ARG A 475 -23.09 -28.91 -25.66
CA ARG A 475 -23.35 -29.82 -24.53
C ARG A 475 -22.46 -29.62 -23.31
N ASP A 476 -21.34 -28.90 -23.42
CA ASP A 476 -20.34 -28.83 -22.36
C ASP A 476 -19.98 -27.38 -21.96
N ASP A 477 -20.10 -27.11 -20.66
CA ASP A 477 -19.84 -25.83 -19.99
C ASP A 477 -18.33 -25.49 -19.85
N PHE A 478 -17.50 -25.86 -20.83
CA PHE A 478 -16.03 -25.72 -20.76
C PHE A 478 -15.47 -24.71 -21.75
N PHE A 479 -14.47 -23.97 -21.28
CA PHE A 479 -13.86 -22.86 -22.00
C PHE A 479 -12.35 -23.05 -22.01
N ILE A 480 -11.79 -23.12 -23.21
CA ILE A 480 -10.35 -23.17 -23.42
C ILE A 480 -9.82 -21.75 -23.23
N VAL A 481 -8.90 -21.60 -22.30
CA VAL A 481 -8.32 -20.31 -21.90
C VAL A 481 -6.83 -20.30 -22.15
N GLN A 482 -6.27 -19.12 -22.46
CA GLN A 482 -4.84 -18.94 -22.65
C GLN A 482 -4.30 -17.81 -21.76
N VAL A 483 -3.15 -18.03 -21.12
CA VAL A 483 -2.38 -17.03 -20.38
C VAL A 483 -0.89 -17.22 -20.66
N GLY A 484 -0.19 -16.18 -21.10
CA GLY A 484 1.26 -16.21 -21.33
C GLY A 484 1.69 -17.23 -22.38
N GLY A 485 0.83 -17.53 -23.36
CA GLY A 485 1.10 -18.56 -24.37
C GLY A 485 0.83 -20.00 -23.92
N LYS A 486 0.34 -20.21 -22.69
CA LYS A 486 -0.06 -21.52 -22.16
C LYS A 486 -1.57 -21.65 -22.10
N MET A 487 -2.05 -22.85 -22.37
CA MET A 487 -3.47 -23.18 -22.48
C MET A 487 -3.93 -24.07 -21.31
N GLY A 488 -5.20 -23.90 -20.95
CA GLY A 488 -5.92 -24.71 -19.98
C GLY A 488 -7.43 -24.67 -20.25
N VAL A 489 -8.22 -25.22 -19.33
CA VAL A 489 -9.68 -25.28 -19.45
C VAL A 489 -10.32 -24.88 -18.14
N VAL A 490 -11.31 -24.00 -18.20
CA VAL A 490 -12.18 -23.65 -17.07
C VAL A 490 -13.61 -24.04 -17.37
N ASN A 491 -14.42 -24.24 -16.33
CA ASN A 491 -15.86 -24.41 -16.48
C ASN A 491 -16.64 -23.09 -16.28
N LYS A 492 -17.97 -23.11 -16.37
CA LYS A 492 -18.84 -21.95 -16.15
C LYS A 492 -18.83 -21.38 -14.72
N GLU A 493 -18.41 -22.16 -13.72
CA GLU A 493 -18.17 -21.66 -12.36
C GLU A 493 -16.74 -21.11 -12.20
N HIS A 494 -16.03 -20.90 -13.31
CA HIS A 494 -14.63 -20.45 -13.36
C HIS A 494 -13.64 -21.40 -12.65
N LYS A 495 -14.04 -22.65 -12.41
CA LYS A 495 -13.14 -23.68 -11.87
C LYS A 495 -12.19 -24.16 -12.95
N ILE A 496 -10.90 -24.17 -12.66
CA ILE A 496 -9.88 -24.78 -13.53
C ILE A 496 -10.09 -26.30 -13.54
N ILE A 497 -10.35 -26.83 -14.72
CA ILE A 497 -10.50 -28.25 -15.01
C ILE A 497 -9.17 -28.81 -15.53
N VAL A 498 -8.57 -28.10 -16.49
CA VAL A 498 -7.24 -28.42 -17.03
C VAL A 498 -6.29 -27.28 -16.65
N PRO A 499 -5.21 -27.54 -15.90
CA PRO A 499 -4.24 -26.52 -15.50
C PRO A 499 -3.68 -25.74 -16.69
N ILE A 500 -3.50 -24.42 -16.52
CA ILE A 500 -3.00 -23.51 -17.57
C ILE A 500 -1.47 -23.63 -17.69
N GLN A 501 -1.00 -24.74 -18.26
CA GLN A 501 0.44 -25.04 -18.39
C GLN A 501 0.80 -25.69 -19.73
N TYR A 502 -0.20 -26.04 -20.53
CA TYR A 502 -0.02 -26.81 -21.76
C TYR A 502 0.30 -25.90 -22.95
N ASP A 503 1.09 -26.40 -23.90
CA ASP A 503 1.39 -25.72 -25.16
C ASP A 503 0.17 -25.72 -26.09
N GLU A 504 -0.65 -26.77 -26.00
CA GLU A 504 -1.90 -26.89 -26.74
C GLU A 504 -2.94 -27.66 -25.92
N VAL A 505 -4.20 -27.23 -25.99
CA VAL A 505 -5.35 -28.00 -25.46
C VAL A 505 -6.42 -28.08 -26.52
N ARG A 506 -6.92 -29.30 -26.78
CA ARG A 506 -8.06 -29.56 -27.66
C ARG A 506 -9.02 -30.50 -26.97
N TYR A 507 -10.31 -30.26 -27.14
CA TYR A 507 -11.33 -31.22 -26.73
C TYR A 507 -11.50 -32.28 -27.82
N ASP A 508 -11.62 -33.54 -27.43
CA ASP A 508 -11.90 -34.64 -28.35
C ASP A 508 -12.85 -35.65 -27.70
N LYS A 509 -13.71 -36.27 -28.52
CA LYS A 509 -14.73 -37.20 -28.07
C LYS A 509 -14.44 -38.59 -28.62
N ILE A 510 -13.92 -39.46 -27.76
CA ILE A 510 -13.63 -40.85 -28.11
C ILE A 510 -14.61 -41.76 -27.35
N MET A 511 -15.44 -42.50 -28.09
CA MET A 511 -16.27 -43.62 -27.59
C MET A 511 -16.95 -43.35 -26.23
N PHE A 512 -17.67 -42.22 -26.12
CA PHE A 512 -18.52 -41.85 -24.97
C PHE A 512 -17.81 -41.34 -23.70
N HIS A 513 -16.52 -40.97 -23.77
CA HIS A 513 -15.84 -40.26 -22.68
C HIS A 513 -15.32 -38.91 -23.18
N ASP A 514 -15.49 -37.88 -22.34
CA ASP A 514 -15.02 -36.52 -22.63
C ASP A 514 -13.59 -36.39 -22.10
N PHE A 515 -12.61 -36.25 -23.00
CA PHE A 515 -11.21 -36.04 -22.62
C PHE A 515 -10.67 -34.76 -23.27
N PHE A 516 -9.73 -34.11 -22.59
CA PHE A 516 -8.94 -33.05 -23.19
C PHE A 516 -7.61 -33.64 -23.68
N MET A 517 -7.35 -33.52 -24.99
CA MET A 517 -6.02 -33.72 -25.53
C MET A 517 -5.14 -32.54 -25.13
N VAL A 518 -4.02 -32.83 -24.50
CA VAL A 518 -3.07 -31.81 -24.04
C VAL A 518 -1.69 -32.06 -24.62
N GLU A 519 -0.99 -30.99 -24.98
CA GLU A 519 0.41 -31.04 -25.40
C GLU A 519 1.30 -30.28 -24.41
N PHE A 520 2.39 -30.91 -23.97
CA PHE A 520 3.40 -30.30 -23.11
C PHE A 520 4.79 -30.70 -23.57
N GLN A 521 5.60 -29.73 -23.98
CA GLN A 521 6.98 -29.94 -24.44
C GLN A 521 7.07 -30.99 -25.57
N ASN A 522 6.25 -30.85 -26.62
CA ASN A 522 6.13 -31.77 -27.76
C ASN A 522 5.67 -33.19 -27.40
N LYS A 523 5.07 -33.41 -26.22
CA LYS A 523 4.46 -34.68 -25.83
C LYS A 523 2.96 -34.53 -25.72
N LYS A 524 2.22 -35.45 -26.31
CA LYS A 524 0.75 -35.49 -26.27
C LYS A 524 0.27 -36.43 -25.17
N GLY A 525 -0.79 -36.02 -24.48
CA GLY A 525 -1.45 -36.79 -23.44
C GLY A 525 -2.97 -36.58 -23.47
N LEU A 526 -3.67 -37.39 -22.68
CA LEU A 526 -5.09 -37.24 -22.41
C LEU A 526 -5.25 -36.77 -20.96
N TYR A 527 -6.11 -35.79 -20.75
CA TYR A 527 -6.48 -35.26 -19.45
C TYR A 527 -7.94 -35.60 -19.20
N ASP A 528 -8.19 -36.45 -18.20
CA ASP A 528 -9.53 -36.77 -17.71
C ASP A 528 -10.03 -35.63 -16.82
N LYS A 529 -11.32 -35.30 -16.94
CA LYS A 529 -11.96 -34.25 -16.14
C LYS A 529 -12.33 -34.71 -14.73
N ASP A 530 -12.43 -36.03 -14.54
CA ASP A 530 -12.69 -36.70 -13.26
C ASP A 530 -11.38 -37.23 -12.63
#